data_AF-A0A6B0TYU8-F1
#
_entry.id   AF-A0A6B0TYU8-F1
#
_cell.length_a   1.000
_cell.length_b   1.000
_cell.length_c   1.000
_cell.angle_alpha   90.00
_cell.angle_beta   90.00
_cell.angle_gamma   90.00
#
_symmetry.space_group_name_H-M   'P 1'
#
loop_
_entity.id
_entity.type
_entity.pdbx_description
1 polymer ?
#
loop_
_entity_poly.entity_id
_entity_poly.type
_entity_poly.pdbx_seq_one_letter_code
_entity_poly.pdbx_strand_id
1 'polypeptide(L)' 'YGVSFENGTCKYRNQTLEDGGFETFQYPCELWLCNATAKTLTVEGCNVRRYGSCIHVHKYNKYWPFCCPGHPIC' A
#
# COMPACT_ATOMS: atom_id res chain seq x y z
N TYR A 1 -1.29 14.72 -6.67
CA TYR A 1 -0.94 13.97 -5.46
C TYR A 1 0.57 14.00 -5.31
N GLY A 2 1.09 14.86 -4.43
CA GLY A 2 2.53 15.03 -4.24
C GLY A 2 3.00 14.21 -3.04
N VAL A 3 4.12 13.51 -3.19
CA VAL A 3 4.88 12.97 -2.06
C VAL A 3 5.80 14.10 -1.57
N SER A 4 5.87 14.30 -0.25
CA SER A 4 6.79 15.28 0.34
C SER A 4 7.78 14.55 1.23
N PHE A 5 9.05 14.86 1.12
CA PHE A 5 10.09 14.32 2.00
C PHE A 5 10.60 15.47 2.87
N GLU A 6 10.28 15.46 4.17
CA GLU A 6 10.66 16.51 5.11
C GLU A 6 11.39 15.89 6.30
N ASN A 7 12.57 16.42 6.67
CA ASN A 7 13.35 16.00 7.85
C ASN A 7 13.57 14.48 8.00
N GLY A 8 13.76 13.75 6.89
CA GLY A 8 13.95 12.30 6.94
C GLY A 8 12.64 11.51 7.11
N THR A 9 11.48 12.15 6.88
CA THR A 9 10.18 11.49 6.87
C THR A 9 9.52 11.61 5.51
N CYS A 10 8.78 10.59 5.09
CA CYS A 10 7.94 10.62 3.89
C CYS A 10 6.51 10.98 4.30
N LYS A 11 6.04 12.12 3.82
CA LYS A 11 4.65 12.52 3.92
C LYS A 11 3.91 12.15 2.65
N TYR A 12 2.92 11.28 2.81
CA TYR A 12 2.05 10.86 1.71
C TYR A 12 0.62 10.69 2.20
N ARG A 13 -0.33 11.32 1.50
CA ARG A 13 -1.78 11.16 1.75
C ARG A 13 -2.18 11.35 3.23
N ASN A 14 -1.61 12.38 3.87
CA ASN A 14 -1.74 12.72 5.30
C ASN A 14 -1.12 11.72 6.30
N GLN A 15 -0.38 10.72 5.85
CA GLN A 15 0.47 9.88 6.70
C GLN A 15 1.89 10.40 6.69
N THR A 16 2.56 10.26 7.82
CA THR A 16 3.99 10.57 7.97
C THR A 16 4.69 9.29 8.35
N LEU A 17 5.58 8.82 7.48
CA LEU A 17 6.41 7.63 7.67
C LEU A 17 7.84 8.04 7.98
N GLU A 18 8.46 7.37 8.93
CA GLU A 18 9.89 7.55 9.22
C GLU A 18 10.77 6.87 8.15
N ASP A 19 12.03 7.29 8.04
CA ASP A 19 13.00 6.66 7.14
C ASP A 19 13.15 5.16 7.47
N GLY A 20 12.96 4.30 6.46
CA GLY A 20 12.96 2.85 6.64
C GLY A 20 11.67 2.29 7.27
N GLY A 21 10.73 3.15 7.61
CA GLY A 21 9.43 2.79 8.14
C GLY A 21 8.50 2.21 7.05
N PHE A 22 7.62 1.33 7.48
CA PHE A 22 6.54 0.81 6.65
C PHE A 22 5.21 0.86 7.39
N GLU A 23 4.15 1.16 6.65
CA GLU A 23 2.77 1.10 7.13
C GLU A 23 1.98 0.13 6.28
N THR A 24 1.21 -0.73 6.93
CA THR A 24 0.25 -1.61 6.25
C THR A 24 -1.15 -1.08 6.46
N PHE A 25 -1.89 -0.95 5.36
CA PHE A 25 -3.25 -0.43 5.38
C PHE A 25 -4.26 -1.57 5.20
N GLN A 26 -5.37 -1.45 5.92
CA GLN A 26 -6.53 -2.32 5.79
C GLN A 26 -7.41 -1.90 4.61
N TYR A 27 -7.63 -0.58 4.43
CA TYR A 27 -8.38 -0.03 3.32
C TYR A 27 -7.86 1.37 2.92
N PRO A 28 -7.41 1.58 1.68
CA PRO A 28 -7.13 0.57 0.64
C PRO A 28 -6.05 -0.43 1.09
N CYS A 29 -6.10 -1.67 0.59
CA CYS A 29 -5.15 -2.73 0.97
C CYS A 29 -3.79 -2.50 0.30
N GLU A 30 -2.95 -1.71 0.94
CA GLU A 30 -1.66 -1.25 0.42
C GLU A 30 -0.60 -1.34 1.53
N LEU A 31 0.65 -1.55 1.13
CA LEU A 31 1.83 -1.39 1.96
C LEU A 31 2.57 -0.15 1.48
N TRP A 32 2.87 0.78 2.39
CA TRP A 32 3.66 1.95 2.07
C TRP A 32 5.02 1.81 2.75
N LEU A 33 6.08 1.92 1.96
CA LEU A 33 7.46 1.88 2.40
C LEU A 33 8.07 3.25 2.15
N CYS A 34 8.57 3.88 3.22
CA CYS A 34 9.28 5.14 3.12
C CYS A 34 10.79 4.90 3.10
N ASN A 35 11.44 5.43 2.08
CA ASN A 35 12.89 5.57 2.04
C ASN A 35 13.22 7.05 1.84
N ALA A 36 13.36 7.79 2.94
CA ALA A 36 13.67 9.21 2.91
C ALA A 36 15.11 9.46 2.45
N THR A 37 16.04 8.53 2.75
CA THR A 37 17.42 8.56 2.26
C THR A 37 17.48 8.54 0.73
N ALA A 38 16.72 7.63 0.09
CA ALA A 38 16.59 7.55 -1.36
C ALA A 38 15.49 8.47 -1.94
N LYS A 39 14.82 9.27 -1.08
CA LYS A 39 13.65 10.09 -1.43
C LYS A 39 12.64 9.33 -2.30
N THR A 40 12.35 8.09 -1.90
CA THR A 40 11.48 7.17 -2.62
C THR A 40 10.40 6.68 -1.67
N LEU A 41 9.14 6.80 -2.10
CA LEU A 41 8.01 6.14 -1.44
C LEU A 41 7.54 5.01 -2.34
N THR A 42 7.62 3.78 -1.85
CA THR A 42 7.12 2.60 -2.55
C THR A 42 5.73 2.29 -2.02
N VAL A 43 4.73 2.34 -2.89
CA VAL A 43 3.36 1.92 -2.58
C VAL A 43 3.12 0.57 -3.23
N GLU A 44 3.16 -0.49 -2.44
CA GLU A 44 2.85 -1.84 -2.89
C GLU A 44 1.39 -2.17 -2.64
N GLY A 45 0.61 -2.22 -3.72
CA GLY A 45 -0.75 -2.75 -3.68
C GLY A 45 -0.79 -4.28 -3.71
N CYS A 46 -2.00 -4.83 -3.74
CA CYS A 46 -2.18 -6.24 -4.04
C CYS A 46 -1.98 -6.52 -5.53
N ASN A 47 -1.20 -7.55 -5.86
CA ASN A 47 -1.01 -7.99 -7.24
C ASN A 47 -2.24 -8.76 -7.74
N VAL A 48 -3.29 -8.04 -8.14
CA VAL A 48 -4.50 -8.60 -8.75
C VAL A 48 -4.30 -8.79 -10.25
N ARG A 49 -4.14 -10.04 -10.70
CA ARG A 49 -4.22 -10.37 -12.12
C ARG A 49 -5.66 -10.18 -12.60
N ARG A 50 -5.88 -9.32 -13.61
CA ARG A 50 -7.21 -9.16 -14.24
C ARG A 50 -7.53 -10.43 -15.04
N TYR A 51 -8.47 -11.24 -14.53
CA TYR A 51 -9.08 -12.34 -15.29
C TYR A 51 -10.48 -11.92 -15.73
N GLY A 52 -10.62 -11.45 -16.97
CA GLY A 52 -11.93 -11.21 -17.61
C GLY A 52 -12.97 -10.50 -16.74
N SER A 53 -14.07 -11.20 -16.44
CA SER A 53 -15.23 -10.75 -15.65
C SER A 53 -15.14 -11.00 -14.15
N CYS A 54 -14.02 -11.54 -13.65
CA CYS A 54 -13.94 -11.95 -12.25
C CYS A 54 -13.72 -10.77 -11.31
N ILE A 55 -14.42 -10.81 -10.16
CA ILE A 55 -14.36 -9.76 -9.15
C ILE A 55 -13.35 -10.17 -8.07
N HIS A 56 -12.38 -9.31 -7.83
CA HIS A 56 -11.41 -9.47 -6.74
C HIS A 56 -11.96 -8.80 -5.48
N VAL A 57 -12.44 -9.61 -4.53
CA VAL A 57 -12.99 -9.10 -3.27
C VAL A 57 -11.89 -9.03 -2.22
N HIS A 58 -11.55 -7.81 -1.79
CA HIS A 58 -10.62 -7.61 -0.69
C HIS A 58 -11.22 -8.09 0.63
N LYS A 59 -10.40 -8.72 1.49
CA LYS A 59 -10.82 -9.03 2.86
C LYS A 59 -10.71 -7.76 3.70
N TYR A 60 -11.82 -7.06 3.85
CA TYR A 60 -11.89 -5.78 4.56
C TYR A 60 -11.42 -5.85 6.02
N ASN A 61 -11.39 -7.03 6.67
CA ASN A 61 -11.00 -7.23 8.07
C ASN A 61 -9.53 -7.58 8.30
N LYS A 62 -8.67 -7.41 7.28
CA LYS A 62 -7.26 -7.79 7.36
C LYS A 62 -6.38 -6.62 6.90
N TYR A 63 -5.14 -6.60 7.37
CA TYR A 63 -4.11 -5.68 6.88
C TYR A 63 -3.34 -6.33 5.74
N TRP A 64 -2.66 -5.54 4.91
CA TRP A 64 -1.78 -6.08 3.88
C TRP A 64 -0.68 -6.94 4.56
N PRO A 65 -0.33 -8.14 4.04
CA PRO A 65 -0.75 -8.75 2.77
C PRO A 65 -2.03 -9.61 2.87
N PHE A 66 -2.61 -9.77 4.06
CA PHE A 66 -3.76 -10.65 4.29
C PHE A 66 -5.10 -10.10 3.78
N CYS A 67 -5.21 -8.78 3.55
CA CYS A 67 -6.36 -8.22 2.83
C CYS A 67 -6.32 -8.42 1.32
N CYS A 68 -5.20 -8.92 0.78
CA CYS A 68 -5.10 -9.14 -0.65
C CYS A 68 -6.02 -10.28 -1.10
N PRO A 69 -6.77 -10.09 -2.20
CA PRO A 69 -7.63 -11.11 -2.78
C PRO A 69 -6.74 -12.23 -3.34
N GLY A 70 -6.71 -13.37 -2.64
CA GLY A 70 -5.95 -14.54 -3.09
C GLY A 70 -6.60 -15.29 -4.25
N HIS A 71 -7.94 -15.27 -4.32
CA HIS A 71 -8.69 -15.90 -5.42
C HIS A 71 -9.72 -14.94 -6.01
N PRO A 72 -9.71 -14.74 -7.35
CA PRO A 72 -10.81 -14.10 -8.03
C PRO A 72 -12.09 -14.92 -7.81
N ILE A 73 -13.21 -14.23 -7.56
CA ILE A 73 -14.52 -14.87 -7.64
C ILE A 73 -14.98 -14.75 -9.09
N CYS A 74 -15.01 -15.90 -9.74
CA CYS A 74 -15.65 -16.19 -11.02
C CYS A 74 -16.69 -17.28 -10.72
#